data_AF-A0A251XCP4-F1
#
_entry.id   AF-A0A251XCP4-F1
#
_cell.length_a   1.000
_cell.length_b   1.000
_cell.length_c   1.000
_cell.angle_alpha   90.00
_cell.angle_beta   90.00
_cell.angle_gamma   90.00
#
_symmetry.space_group_name_H-M   'P 1'
#
loop_
_entity.id
_entity.type
_entity.pdbx_description
1 polymer ?
#
loop_
_entity_poly.entity_id
_entity_poly.type
_entity_poly.pdbx_seq_one_letter_code
_entity_poly.pdbx_strand_id
1 'polypeptide(L)'
;MHPADERIGPGDRFINEQLDEYPRARKIAIVTKTDSASRHAVAEQLLAVQELRDWDAIVPVSAVEAIQLDALVGELLKALPVSEQLYPSDAVTEEGLEARISELIREAALEGVQDELPHSLAVTIDDMIQREDKELLEIYANLFVERDSQKGIVIGAQGSRLKHVGQVARAQIEPLVARACSSRCG
;
A
#
# COMPACT_ATOMS: atom_id res chain seq x y z
N MET A 1 -2.03 -12.42 6.85
CA MET A 1 -1.87 -11.39 7.89
C MET A 1 -3.18 -11.35 8.65
N HIS A 2 -3.14 -11.46 9.97
CA HIS A 2 -4.34 -11.60 10.80
C HIS A 2 -4.38 -10.45 11.81
N PRO A 3 -5.32 -9.49 11.72
CA PRO A 3 -5.41 -8.41 12.69
C PRO A 3 -5.70 -8.93 14.10
N ALA A 4 -5.08 -8.35 15.12
CA ALA A 4 -5.27 -8.74 16.53
C ALA A 4 -6.64 -8.33 17.09
N ASP A 5 -7.30 -7.35 16.45
CA ASP A 5 -8.60 -6.81 16.82
C ASP A 5 -9.78 -7.50 16.10
N GLU A 6 -9.50 -8.51 15.26
CA GLU A 6 -10.49 -9.20 14.44
C GLU A 6 -10.43 -10.71 14.64
N ARG A 7 -11.58 -11.39 14.46
CA ARG A 7 -11.62 -12.86 14.48
C ARG A 7 -11.17 -13.41 13.14
N ILE A 8 -10.52 -14.58 13.18
CA ILE A 8 -10.19 -15.35 11.97
C ILE A 8 -11.47 -15.67 11.19
N GLY A 9 -11.61 -15.03 10.02
CA GLY A 9 -12.77 -15.12 9.16
C GLY A 9 -12.63 -16.17 8.05
N PRO A 10 -13.65 -16.29 7.19
CA PRO A 10 -13.60 -17.18 6.02
C PRO A 10 -12.47 -16.82 5.05
N GLY A 11 -12.16 -15.52 4.87
CA GLY A 11 -11.07 -15.07 4.01
C GLY A 11 -9.70 -15.51 4.50
N ASP A 12 -9.45 -15.44 5.81
CA ASP A 12 -8.22 -15.94 6.43
C ASP A 12 -8.01 -17.44 6.18
N ARG A 13 -9.09 -18.23 6.33
CA ARG A 13 -9.06 -19.68 6.11
C ARG A 13 -8.81 -20.00 4.65
N PHE A 14 -9.49 -19.31 3.74
CA PHE A 14 -9.30 -19.48 2.31
C PHE A 14 -7.85 -19.20 1.90
N ILE A 15 -7.26 -18.11 2.37
CA ILE A 15 -5.85 -17.81 2.13
C ILE A 15 -4.95 -18.90 2.73
N ASN A 16 -5.23 -19.34 3.96
CA ASN A 16 -4.46 -20.41 4.62
C ASN A 16 -4.49 -21.72 3.83
N GLU A 17 -5.64 -22.11 3.28
CA GLU A 17 -5.79 -23.28 2.41
C GLU A 17 -4.99 -23.13 1.11
N GLN A 18 -4.98 -21.94 0.49
CA GLN A 18 -4.17 -21.69 -0.71
C GLN A 18 -2.66 -21.83 -0.47
N LEU A 19 -2.18 -21.65 0.77
CA LEU A 19 -0.76 -21.85 1.10
C LEU A 19 -0.30 -23.31 0.92
N ASP A 20 -1.22 -24.27 0.86
CA ASP A 20 -0.89 -25.67 0.64
C ASP A 20 -0.42 -25.94 -0.80
N GLU A 21 -0.71 -25.04 -1.75
CA GLU A 21 -0.15 -25.07 -3.11
C GLU A 21 1.37 -24.80 -3.13
N TYR A 22 1.92 -24.27 -2.03
CA TYR A 22 3.33 -23.89 -1.90
C TYR A 22 4.03 -24.68 -0.78
N PRO A 23 4.18 -26.01 -0.91
CA PRO A 23 4.70 -26.86 0.17
C PRO A 23 6.15 -26.56 0.54
N ARG A 24 6.95 -26.02 -0.39
CA ARG A 24 8.37 -25.66 -0.18
C ARG A 24 8.59 -24.25 0.34
N ALA A 25 7.56 -23.40 0.32
CA ALA A 25 7.69 -22.02 0.78
C ALA A 25 7.72 -21.98 2.31
N ARG A 26 8.61 -21.13 2.84
CA ARG A 26 8.61 -20.73 4.25
C ARG A 26 7.35 -19.92 4.51
N LYS A 27 6.65 -20.22 5.60
CA LYS A 27 5.36 -19.61 5.94
C LYS A 27 5.47 -18.92 7.28
N ILE A 28 5.44 -17.59 7.25
CA ILE A 28 5.49 -16.73 8.43
C ILE A 28 4.14 -16.06 8.58
N ALA A 29 3.51 -16.23 9.73
CA ALA A 29 2.30 -15.50 10.06
C ALA A 29 2.63 -14.17 10.74
N ILE A 30 1.87 -13.14 10.38
CA ILE A 30 2.00 -11.80 10.95
C ILE A 30 0.66 -11.46 11.59
N VAL A 31 0.69 -11.16 12.89
CA VAL A 31 -0.46 -10.67 13.65
C VAL A 31 -0.34 -9.16 13.80
N THR A 32 -1.17 -8.38 13.10
CA THR A 32 -1.05 -6.91 13.03
C THR A 32 -1.96 -6.19 14.02
N LYS A 33 -1.82 -4.86 14.10
CA LYS A 33 -2.63 -3.96 14.94
C LYS A 33 -2.57 -4.29 16.44
N THR A 34 -1.40 -4.74 16.90
CA THR A 34 -1.21 -5.08 18.33
C THR A 34 -1.28 -3.86 19.25
N ASP A 35 -1.17 -2.65 18.70
CA ASP A 35 -1.38 -1.36 19.37
C ASP A 35 -2.85 -1.11 19.73
N SER A 36 -3.80 -1.54 18.89
CA SER A 36 -5.23 -1.32 19.10
C SER A 36 -5.92 -2.43 19.91
N ALA A 37 -5.23 -3.57 20.12
CA ALA A 37 -5.77 -4.74 20.79
C ALA A 37 -5.25 -4.88 22.24
N SER A 38 -6.07 -5.47 23.12
CA SER A 38 -5.60 -5.81 24.47
C SER A 38 -4.57 -6.94 24.42
N ARG A 39 -3.67 -7.02 25.42
CA ARG A 39 -2.70 -8.13 25.53
C ARG A 39 -3.36 -9.51 25.53
N HIS A 40 -4.56 -9.61 26.12
CA HIS A 40 -5.33 -10.86 26.12
C HIS A 40 -5.80 -11.22 24.71
N ALA A 41 -6.37 -10.25 23.98
CA ALA A 41 -6.82 -10.45 22.60
C ALA A 41 -5.65 -10.83 21.67
N VAL A 42 -4.48 -10.18 21.81
CA VAL A 42 -3.27 -10.55 21.06
C VAL A 42 -2.87 -11.99 21.37
N ALA A 43 -2.88 -12.41 22.64
CA ALA A 43 -2.53 -13.78 23.03
C ALA A 43 -3.52 -14.81 22.47
N GLU A 44 -4.83 -14.54 22.54
CA GLU A 44 -5.86 -15.40 21.94
C GLU A 44 -5.68 -15.51 20.43
N GLN A 45 -5.40 -14.40 19.75
CA GLN A 45 -5.19 -14.39 18.31
C GLN A 45 -3.94 -15.16 17.90
N LEU A 46 -2.84 -15.04 18.66
CA LEU A 46 -1.63 -15.83 18.41
C LEU A 46 -1.91 -17.34 18.50
N LEU A 47 -2.69 -17.78 19.49
CA LEU A 47 -3.12 -19.17 19.61
C LEU A 47 -4.00 -19.59 18.43
N ALA A 48 -5.00 -18.76 18.08
CA ALA A 48 -5.90 -19.07 16.98
C ALA A 48 -5.18 -19.17 15.62
N VAL A 49 -4.19 -18.30 15.38
CA VAL A 49 -3.35 -18.35 14.18
C VAL A 49 -2.45 -19.59 14.20
N GLN A 50 -1.89 -19.95 15.37
CA GLN A 50 -1.07 -21.15 15.53
C GLN A 50 -1.86 -22.43 15.19
N GLU A 51 -3.16 -22.47 15.46
CA GLU A 51 -4.02 -23.62 15.13
C GLU A 51 -4.30 -23.77 13.62
N LEU A 52 -4.09 -22.73 12.82
CA LEU A 52 -4.39 -22.79 11.37
C LEU A 52 -3.44 -23.69 10.59
N ARG A 53 -2.14 -23.71 10.96
CA ARG A 53 -1.12 -24.59 10.38
C ARG A 53 0.15 -24.56 11.21
N ASP A 54 1.08 -25.42 10.83
CA ASP A 54 2.47 -25.30 11.29
C ASP A 54 3.18 -24.14 10.57
N TRP A 55 3.53 -23.11 11.34
CA TRP A 55 4.18 -21.89 10.88
C TRP A 55 5.66 -21.92 11.23
N ASP A 56 6.49 -21.38 10.34
CA ASP A 56 7.92 -21.22 10.61
C ASP A 56 8.19 -20.13 11.67
N ALA A 57 7.34 -19.11 11.70
CA ALA A 57 7.31 -18.08 12.74
C ALA A 57 5.93 -17.42 12.79
N ILE A 58 5.56 -16.91 13.96
CA ILE A 58 4.38 -16.07 14.16
C ILE A 58 4.84 -14.79 14.86
N VAL A 59 4.73 -13.64 14.20
CA VAL A 59 5.27 -12.37 14.70
C VAL A 59 4.13 -11.36 14.94
N PRO A 60 3.85 -10.97 16.20
CA PRO A 60 2.91 -9.91 16.51
C PRO A 60 3.56 -8.53 16.31
N VAL A 61 2.97 -7.67 15.49
CA VAL A 61 3.53 -6.37 15.13
C VAL A 61 2.52 -5.23 15.24
N SER A 62 3.04 -4.01 15.35
CA SER A 62 2.31 -2.78 15.03
C SER A 62 3.11 -1.99 14.01
N ALA A 63 2.51 -1.71 12.85
CA ALA A 63 3.11 -0.83 11.87
C ALA A 63 3.04 0.64 12.32
N VAL A 64 1.98 1.01 13.06
CA VAL A 64 1.73 2.38 13.53
C VAL A 64 2.69 2.75 14.65
N GLU A 65 2.86 1.87 15.64
CA GLU A 65 3.75 2.09 16.79
C GLU A 65 5.15 1.48 16.61
N ALA A 66 5.46 0.96 15.42
CA ALA A 66 6.72 0.28 15.11
C ALA A 66 7.09 -0.87 16.08
N ILE A 67 6.08 -1.59 16.58
CA ILE A 67 6.29 -2.72 17.50
C ILE A 67 6.75 -3.95 16.74
N GLN A 68 7.88 -4.54 17.18
CA GLN A 68 8.46 -5.79 16.67
C GLN A 68 8.79 -5.84 15.17
N LEU A 69 8.89 -4.68 14.49
CA LEU A 69 9.25 -4.65 13.07
C LEU A 69 10.66 -5.24 12.84
N ASP A 70 11.63 -4.95 13.70
CA ASP A 70 12.99 -5.52 13.60
C ASP A 70 13.00 -7.05 13.78
N ALA A 71 12.14 -7.57 14.66
CA ALA A 71 12.00 -9.01 14.87
C ALA A 71 11.41 -9.68 13.62
N LEU A 72 10.39 -9.06 13.02
CA LEU A 72 9.82 -9.51 11.75
C LEU A 72 10.86 -9.51 10.63
N VAL A 73 11.62 -8.43 10.48
CA VAL A 73 12.72 -8.35 9.51
C VAL A 73 13.75 -9.46 9.75
N GLY A 74 14.10 -9.72 11.00
CA GLY A 74 15.00 -10.81 11.38
C GLY A 74 14.49 -12.19 10.93
N GLU A 75 13.21 -12.49 11.15
CA GLU A 75 12.61 -13.77 10.71
C GLU A 75 12.53 -13.89 9.19
N LEU A 76 12.19 -12.80 8.50
CA LEU A 76 12.18 -12.75 7.03
C LEU A 76 13.59 -13.01 6.47
N LEU A 77 14.61 -12.33 6.99
CA LEU A 77 15.99 -12.52 6.56
C LEU A 77 16.48 -13.96 6.76
N LYS A 78 16.11 -14.62 7.86
CA LYS A 78 16.44 -16.04 8.10
C LYS A 78 15.75 -16.98 7.11
N ALA A 79 14.57 -16.60 6.62
CA ALA A 79 13.79 -17.40 5.68
C ALA A 79 14.22 -17.21 4.21
N LEU A 80 14.93 -16.13 3.89
CA LEU A 80 15.39 -15.84 2.54
C LEU A 80 16.56 -16.75 2.13
N PRO A 81 16.55 -17.30 0.90
CA PRO A 81 17.70 -18.02 0.37
C PRO A 81 18.85 -17.04 0.09
N VAL A 82 20.07 -17.55 0.19
CA VAL A 82 21.25 -16.80 -0.30
C VAL A 82 21.12 -16.62 -1.80
N SER A 83 21.25 -15.38 -2.26
CA SER A 83 21.17 -15.01 -3.67
C SER A 83 22.19 -13.91 -3.96
N GLU A 84 22.61 -13.83 -5.22
CA GLU A 84 23.26 -12.62 -5.73
C GLU A 84 22.29 -11.44 -5.69
N GLN A 85 22.86 -10.23 -5.62
CA GLN A 85 22.08 -9.01 -5.69
C GLN A 85 21.48 -8.87 -7.10
N LEU A 86 20.16 -9.05 -7.20
CA LEU A 86 19.45 -8.99 -8.49
C LEU A 86 19.20 -7.55 -8.97
N TYR A 87 19.22 -6.58 -8.06
CA TYR A 87 18.91 -5.18 -8.35
C TYR A 87 19.94 -4.22 -7.74
N PRO A 88 20.25 -3.08 -8.39
CA PRO A 88 21.13 -2.05 -7.84
C PRO A 88 20.70 -1.59 -6.44
N SER A 89 21.65 -1.24 -5.58
CA SER A 89 21.38 -0.84 -4.18
C SER A 89 20.63 0.49 -4.05
N ASP A 90 20.64 1.31 -5.10
CA ASP A 90 19.96 2.59 -5.22
C ASP A 90 18.57 2.49 -5.88
N ALA A 91 18.17 1.29 -6.31
CA ALA A 91 16.82 1.04 -6.79
C ALA A 91 15.84 1.04 -5.61
N VAL A 92 15.21 2.19 -5.36
CA VAL A 92 14.21 2.35 -4.28
C VAL A 92 12.85 1.80 -4.71
N THR A 93 12.53 1.75 -6.00
CA THR A 93 11.31 1.14 -6.56
C THR A 93 11.47 0.82 -8.05
N GLU A 94 10.79 -0.23 -8.53
CA GLU A 94 10.63 -0.53 -9.97
C GLU A 94 9.50 0.28 -10.62
N GLU A 95 8.67 0.96 -9.81
CA GLU A 95 7.53 1.74 -10.29
C GLU A 95 8.01 3.03 -10.96
N GLY A 96 7.67 3.20 -12.24
CA GLY A 96 7.91 4.43 -12.97
C GLY A 96 7.27 5.65 -12.32
N LEU A 97 7.85 6.84 -12.55
CA LEU A 97 7.38 8.09 -11.96
C LEU A 97 5.86 8.32 -12.16
N GLU A 98 5.34 7.98 -13.34
CA GLU A 98 3.91 8.07 -13.68
C GLU A 98 3.02 7.17 -12.81
N ALA A 99 3.46 5.94 -12.53
CA ALA A 99 2.74 5.01 -11.66
C ALA A 99 2.65 5.58 -10.24
N ARG A 100 3.77 6.12 -9.73
CA ARG A 100 3.80 6.74 -8.39
C ARG A 100 2.89 7.96 -8.31
N ILE A 101 2.91 8.82 -9.32
CA ILE A 101 2.02 9.98 -9.40
C ILE A 101 0.55 9.53 -9.48
N SER A 102 0.25 8.49 -10.27
CA SER A 102 -1.10 7.92 -10.37
C SER A 102 -1.60 7.44 -9.01
N GLU A 103 -0.76 6.73 -8.25
CA GLU A 103 -1.10 6.25 -6.91
C GLU A 103 -1.33 7.40 -5.92
N LEU A 104 -0.50 8.44 -5.93
CA LEU A 104 -0.72 9.64 -5.09
C LEU A 104 -2.06 10.34 -5.39
N ILE A 105 -2.45 10.41 -6.66
CA ILE A 105 -3.74 10.97 -7.07
C ILE A 105 -4.88 10.02 -6.64
N ARG A 106 -4.70 8.71 -6.81
CA ARG A 106 -5.68 7.67 -6.43
C ARG A 106 -5.93 7.70 -4.92
N GLU A 107 -4.88 7.75 -4.11
CA GLU A 107 -4.95 7.87 -2.65
C GLU A 107 -5.70 9.14 -2.23
N ALA A 108 -5.32 10.30 -2.78
CA ALA A 108 -6.01 11.56 -2.51
C ALA A 108 -7.50 11.53 -2.91
N ALA A 109 -7.84 10.81 -3.98
CA ALA A 109 -9.22 10.65 -4.42
C ALA A 109 -10.05 9.76 -3.48
N LEU A 110 -9.43 8.70 -2.94
CA LEU A 110 -10.04 7.75 -2.02
C LEU A 110 -10.10 8.24 -0.57
N GLU A 111 -9.27 9.22 -0.20
CA GLU A 111 -9.24 9.78 1.15
C GLU A 111 -10.63 10.27 1.58
N GLY A 112 -11.15 9.72 2.69
CA GLY A 112 -12.47 10.07 3.21
C GLY A 112 -13.65 9.59 2.35
N VAL A 113 -13.45 8.65 1.41
CA VAL A 113 -14.54 7.90 0.75
C VAL A 113 -14.72 6.56 1.47
N GLN A 114 -15.95 6.25 1.87
CA GLN A 114 -16.29 4.96 2.49
C GLN A 114 -17.26 4.10 1.66
N ASP A 115 -17.71 4.60 0.51
CA ASP A 115 -18.64 3.90 -0.41
C ASP A 115 -17.90 2.91 -1.34
N GLU A 116 -18.59 2.33 -2.35
CA GLU A 116 -18.04 1.35 -3.32
C GLU A 116 -16.87 1.85 -4.19
N LEU A 117 -16.46 3.10 -4.04
CA LEU A 117 -15.44 3.78 -4.86
C LEU A 117 -14.01 3.20 -4.79
N PRO A 118 -13.50 2.68 -3.65
CA PRO A 118 -12.14 2.13 -3.54
C PRO A 118 -11.80 1.04 -4.55
N HIS A 119 -12.80 0.27 -5.01
CA HIS A 119 -12.60 -0.81 -5.97
C HIS A 119 -12.90 -0.40 -7.42
N SER A 120 -13.51 0.76 -7.64
CA SER A 120 -14.00 1.21 -8.95
C SER A 120 -13.26 2.44 -9.48
N LEU A 121 -12.16 2.87 -8.85
CA LEU A 121 -11.39 4.04 -9.26
C LEU A 121 -10.01 3.63 -9.82
N ALA A 122 -9.71 4.05 -11.05
CA ALA A 122 -8.38 3.94 -11.64
C ALA A 122 -7.87 5.33 -12.03
N VAL A 123 -6.55 5.53 -11.94
CA VAL A 123 -5.89 6.76 -12.35
C VAL A 123 -4.80 6.42 -13.36
N THR A 124 -4.74 7.19 -14.45
CA THR A 124 -3.62 7.11 -15.40
C THR A 124 -3.07 8.50 -15.65
N ILE A 125 -1.77 8.58 -15.93
CA ILE A 125 -1.15 9.79 -16.46
C ILE A 125 -1.26 9.74 -17.99
N ASP A 126 -1.84 10.79 -18.56
CA ASP A 126 -1.97 10.95 -20.01
C ASP A 126 -0.73 11.63 -20.59
N ASP A 127 -0.21 12.65 -19.90
CA ASP A 127 0.98 13.39 -20.33
C ASP A 127 1.67 14.11 -19.16
N MET A 128 2.97 14.36 -19.32
CA MET A 128 3.82 15.12 -18.41
C MET A 128 4.70 16.08 -19.21
N ILE A 129 4.32 17.36 -19.22
CA ILE A 129 4.95 18.38 -20.07
C ILE A 129 5.77 19.33 -19.20
N GLN A 130 7.08 19.31 -19.37
CA GLN A 130 7.95 20.34 -18.81
C GLN A 130 7.79 21.62 -19.62
N ARG A 131 7.35 22.71 -18.99
CA ARG A 131 7.30 24.02 -19.63
C ARG A 131 8.72 24.51 -19.91
N GLU A 132 8.96 24.96 -21.14
CA GLU A 132 10.25 25.53 -21.53
C GLU A 132 10.46 26.94 -20.93
N ASP A 133 9.38 27.67 -20.67
CA ASP A 133 9.39 29.05 -20.21
C ASP A 133 9.41 29.20 -18.68
N LYS A 134 9.18 28.11 -17.94
CA LYS A 134 9.02 28.10 -16.48
C LYS A 134 9.55 26.80 -15.89
N GLU A 135 10.03 26.87 -14.65
CA GLU A 135 10.30 25.70 -13.80
C GLU A 135 8.96 25.08 -13.33
N LEU A 136 8.15 24.61 -14.29
CA LEU A 136 6.81 24.07 -14.07
C LEU A 136 6.61 22.80 -14.89
N LEU A 137 6.20 21.74 -14.20
CA LEU A 137 5.78 20.48 -14.81
C LEU A 137 4.26 20.41 -14.81
N GLU A 138 3.68 20.31 -16.00
CA GLU A 138 2.24 20.08 -16.17
C GLU A 138 1.97 18.58 -16.25
N ILE A 139 1.07 18.10 -15.39
CA ILE A 139 0.71 16.68 -15.32
C ILE A 139 -0.77 16.56 -15.66
N TYR A 140 -1.06 15.79 -16.70
CA TYR A 140 -2.42 15.49 -17.14
C TYR A 140 -2.78 14.09 -16.66
N ALA A 141 -3.81 13.99 -15.82
CA ALA A 141 -4.25 12.73 -15.25
C ALA A 141 -5.73 12.48 -15.53
N ASN A 142 -6.06 11.23 -15.83
CA ASN A 142 -7.42 10.77 -16.03
C ASN A 142 -7.86 9.91 -14.85
N LEU A 143 -9.04 10.23 -14.29
CA LEU A 143 -9.68 9.43 -13.24
C LEU A 143 -10.86 8.69 -13.86
N PHE A 144 -10.80 7.36 -13.84
CA PHE A 144 -11.82 6.48 -14.37
C PHE A 144 -12.66 5.91 -13.24
N VAL A 145 -13.98 5.94 -13.42
CA VAL A 145 -14.94 5.29 -12.52
C VAL A 145 -15.86 4.39 -13.32
N GLU A 146 -16.33 3.30 -12.71
CA GLU A 146 -17.17 2.31 -13.39
C GLU A 146 -18.60 2.81 -13.66
N ARG A 147 -19.15 3.66 -12.78
CA ARG A 147 -20.55 4.11 -12.83
C ARG A 147 -20.70 5.62 -12.67
N ASP A 148 -21.68 6.20 -13.34
CA ASP A 148 -21.95 7.65 -13.29
C ASP A 148 -22.25 8.18 -11.89
N SER A 149 -22.86 7.36 -11.02
CA SER A 149 -23.11 7.72 -9.62
C SER A 149 -21.80 7.99 -8.86
N GLN A 150 -20.75 7.21 -9.14
CA GLN A 150 -19.43 7.35 -8.54
C GLN A 150 -18.73 8.62 -9.03
N LYS A 151 -18.98 9.03 -10.29
CA LYS A 151 -18.46 10.28 -10.85
C LYS A 151 -18.94 11.49 -10.04
N GLY A 152 -20.21 11.49 -9.62
CA GLY A 152 -20.77 12.52 -8.75
C GLY A 152 -20.04 12.63 -7.42
N ILE A 153 -19.68 11.48 -6.82
CA ILE A 153 -18.93 11.44 -5.56
C ILE A 153 -17.53 12.01 -5.74
N VAL A 154 -16.78 11.56 -6.77
CA VAL A 154 -15.40 12.02 -7.04
C VAL A 154 -15.35 13.52 -7.36
N ILE A 155 -16.30 14.03 -8.14
CA ILE A 155 -16.38 15.45 -8.48
C ILE A 155 -16.79 16.29 -7.25
N GLY A 156 -17.79 15.82 -6.50
CA GLY A 156 -18.39 16.55 -5.39
C GLY A 156 -19.23 17.76 -5.85
N ALA A 157 -19.93 18.39 -4.92
CA ALA A 157 -20.76 19.55 -5.21
C ALA A 157 -19.89 20.67 -5.84
N GLN A 158 -20.26 21.13 -7.03
CA GLN A 158 -19.54 22.16 -7.79
C GLN A 158 -18.04 21.86 -8.01
N GLY A 159 -17.64 20.58 -8.07
CA GLY A 159 -16.22 20.21 -8.26
C GLY A 159 -15.35 20.40 -7.02
N SER A 160 -15.94 20.68 -5.85
CA SER A 160 -15.22 20.95 -4.60
C SER A 160 -14.30 19.79 -4.21
N ARG A 161 -14.76 18.55 -4.35
CA ARG A 161 -13.96 17.37 -4.01
C ARG A 161 -12.82 17.17 -5.00
N LEU A 162 -13.08 17.23 -6.30
CA LEU A 162 -12.02 17.10 -7.32
C LEU A 162 -10.92 18.16 -7.14
N LYS A 163 -11.31 19.38 -6.77
CA LYS A 163 -10.35 20.45 -6.42
C LYS A 163 -9.50 20.07 -5.22
N HIS A 164 -10.10 19.51 -4.17
CA HIS A 164 -9.39 19.06 -2.97
C HIS A 164 -8.42 17.91 -3.29
N VAL A 165 -8.86 16.91 -4.06
CA VAL A 165 -7.99 15.81 -4.55
C VAL A 165 -6.76 16.38 -5.25
N GLY A 166 -6.95 17.31 -6.18
CA GLY A 166 -5.85 17.96 -6.88
C GLY A 166 -4.94 18.79 -5.97
N GLN A 167 -5.42 19.32 -4.84
CA GLN A 167 -4.58 20.02 -3.86
C GLN A 167 -3.72 19.06 -3.04
N VAL A 168 -4.34 18.00 -2.51
CA VAL A 168 -3.66 16.98 -1.69
C VAL A 168 -2.62 16.23 -2.53
N ALA A 169 -3.00 15.75 -3.72
CA ALA A 169 -2.08 15.04 -4.59
C ALA A 169 -0.88 15.90 -5.00
N ARG A 170 -1.11 17.18 -5.38
CA ARG A 170 -0.03 18.10 -5.78
C ARG A 170 1.00 18.29 -4.66
N ALA A 171 0.56 18.48 -3.42
CA ALA A 171 1.46 18.65 -2.28
C ALA A 171 2.38 17.43 -2.07
N GLN A 172 1.92 16.22 -2.43
CA GLN A 172 2.72 15.00 -2.36
C GLN A 172 3.59 14.78 -3.61
N ILE A 173 3.12 15.19 -4.79
CA ILE A 173 3.82 15.03 -6.06
C ILE A 173 5.01 16.01 -6.19
N GLU A 174 4.86 17.26 -5.75
CA GLU A 174 5.92 18.28 -5.83
C GLU A 174 7.29 17.82 -5.30
N PRO A 175 7.42 17.28 -4.07
CA PRO A 175 8.71 16.79 -3.58
C PRO A 175 9.20 15.54 -4.33
N LEU A 176 8.29 14.72 -4.88
CA LEU A 176 8.63 13.54 -5.66
C LEU A 176 9.30 13.94 -6.99
N VAL A 177 8.70 14.89 -7.72
CA VAL A 177 9.23 15.33 -9.02
C VAL A 177 10.48 16.19 -8.88
N ALA A 178 10.60 16.99 -7.81
CA ALA A 178 11.80 17.77 -7.53
C ALA A 178 13.05 16.88 -7.37
N ARG A 179 12.91 15.75 -6.67
CA ARG A 179 13.99 14.75 -6.53
C ARG A 179 14.33 14.09 -7.88
N ALA A 180 13.33 13.78 -8.70
CA ALA A 180 13.51 13.13 -9.99
C ALA A 180 14.16 14.05 -11.06
N CYS A 181 13.99 15.36 -10.95
CA CYS A 181 14.73 16.32 -11.78
C CYS A 181 16.19 16.44 -11.34
N SER A 182 16.48 16.42 -10.02
CA SER A 182 17.87 16.49 -9.55
C SER A 182 18.75 15.30 -9.97
N SER A 183 18.16 14.11 -10.17
CA SER A 183 18.90 12.91 -10.59
C SER A 183 19.09 12.80 -12.11
N ARG A 184 18.37 13.59 -12.91
CA ARG A 184 18.47 13.61 -14.39
C ARG A 184 19.26 14.78 -14.95
N CYS A 185 19.71 15.71 -14.10
CA CYS A 185 20.54 16.85 -14.48
C CYS A 185 22.05 16.66 -14.19
N GLY A 186 22.53 15.42 -14.05
CA GLY A 186 23.94 15.07 -13.83
C GLY A 186 24.60 14.43 -15.04
#